data_AF-A0A952AVV8-F1
#
_entry.id   AF-A0A952AVV8-F1
#
_cell.length_a   1.000
_cell.length_b   1.000
_cell.length_c   1.000
_cell.angle_alpha   90.00
_cell.angle_beta   90.00
_cell.angle_gamma   90.00
#
_symmetry.space_group_name_H-M   'P 1'
#
loop_
_entity.id
_entity.type
_entity.pdbx_description
1 polymer ?
#
loop_
_entity_poly.entity_id
_entity_poly.type
_entity_poly.pdbx_seq_one_letter_code
_entity_poly.pdbx_strand_id
1 'polypeptide(L)'
;MKKVVVVSMVAVFLTGCYAYSLQAPRNRDNLNKLEVGMTKEQILQIMGKPYRREAEGQDEWLLYVTKAPLYRDSDLTPLLIEDGKLVGWGKNYWTTQEQRYDVKIDQKIRQE
;
A
#
# COMPACT_ATOMS: atom_id res chain seq x y z
N MET A 1 20.78 0.79 40.25
CA MET A 1 21.06 0.13 38.96
C MET A 1 19.80 -0.45 38.29
N LYS A 2 18.96 -1.23 38.98
CA LYS A 2 17.70 -1.78 38.41
C LYS A 2 16.74 -0.71 37.85
N LYS A 3 16.62 0.43 38.53
CA LYS A 3 15.76 1.56 38.10
C LYS A 3 16.27 2.27 36.84
N VAL A 4 17.58 2.27 36.58
CA VAL A 4 18.20 2.91 35.39
C VAL A 4 17.99 2.06 34.14
N VAL A 5 18.03 0.73 34.29
CA VAL A 5 17.70 -0.22 33.21
C VAL A 5 16.24 -0.08 32.77
N VAL A 6 15.32 0.12 33.72
CA VAL A 6 13.89 0.33 33.42
C VAL A 6 13.67 1.66 32.67
N VAL A 7 14.37 2.73 33.05
CA VAL A 7 14.26 4.03 32.36
C VAL A 7 14.79 3.96 30.92
N SER A 8 15.86 3.20 30.67
CA SER A 8 16.41 3.00 29.31
C SER A 8 15.46 2.20 28.40
N MET A 9 14.76 1.20 28.94
CA MET A 9 13.84 0.37 28.16
C MET A 9 12.58 1.14 27.71
N VAL A 10 12.09 2.09 28.51
CA VAL A 10 10.90 2.90 28.17
C VAL A 10 11.21 3.94 27.07
N ALA A 11 12.44 4.45 27.00
CA ALA A 11 12.83 5.45 26.00
C ALA A 11 12.82 4.90 24.55
N VAL A 12 13.01 3.58 24.37
CA VAL A 12 13.02 2.93 23.04
C VAL A 12 11.62 2.84 22.42
N PHE A 13 10.56 2.84 23.24
CA PHE A 13 9.18 2.71 22.74
C PHE A 13 8.58 4.02 22.19
N LEU A 14 9.19 5.18 22.47
CA LEU A 14 8.61 6.50 22.14
C LEU A 14 9.02 7.06 20.76
N THR A 15 9.91 6.40 20.02
CA THR A 15 10.42 6.90 18.72
C THR A 15 9.66 6.38 17.49
N GLY A 16 8.61 5.56 17.67
CA GLY A 16 7.92 4.88 16.58
C GLY A 16 7.15 5.77 15.59
N CYS A 17 6.76 7.00 15.99
CA CYS A 17 5.90 7.85 15.17
C CYS A 17 6.64 8.65 14.08
N TYR A 18 7.94 8.93 14.23
CA TYR A 18 8.68 9.73 13.25
C TYR A 18 8.95 8.97 11.93
N ALA A 19 8.82 7.64 11.95
CA ALA A 19 9.07 6.80 10.78
C ALA A 19 8.08 7.01 9.63
N TYR A 20 6.89 7.56 9.87
CA TYR A 20 5.85 7.66 8.86
C TYR A 20 6.05 8.81 7.86
N SER A 21 6.56 9.97 8.29
CA SER A 21 6.79 11.12 7.39
C SER A 21 7.87 10.86 6.33
N LEU A 22 8.83 9.97 6.63
CA LEU A 22 9.88 9.54 5.70
C LEU A 22 9.43 8.47 4.70
N GLN A 23 8.22 7.89 4.85
CA GLN A 23 7.75 6.84 3.94
C GLN A 23 7.41 7.39 2.55
N ALA A 24 6.83 8.60 2.45
CA ALA A 24 6.36 9.11 1.16
C ALA A 24 7.48 9.30 0.13
N PRO A 25 8.63 9.95 0.45
CA PRO A 25 9.76 10.04 -0.48
C PRO A 25 10.31 8.66 -0.85
N ARG A 26 10.58 7.80 0.14
CA ARG A 26 11.11 6.46 -0.09
C ARG A 26 10.18 5.61 -0.98
N ASN A 27 8.88 5.66 -0.74
CA ASN A 27 7.90 4.91 -1.53
C ASN A 27 7.88 5.41 -2.99
N ARG A 28 7.98 6.72 -3.22
CA ARG A 28 8.10 7.26 -4.59
C ARG A 28 9.34 6.74 -5.30
N ASP A 29 10.49 6.69 -4.61
CA ASP A 29 11.73 6.19 -5.21
C ASP A 29 11.65 4.68 -5.50
N ASN A 30 10.99 3.92 -4.62
CA ASN A 30 10.80 2.49 -4.79
C ASN A 30 9.80 2.12 -5.89
N LEU A 31 8.80 2.97 -6.16
CA LEU A 31 7.87 2.75 -7.29
C LEU A 31 8.59 2.66 -8.63
N ASN A 32 9.68 3.41 -8.81
CA ASN A 32 10.49 3.37 -10.04
C ASN A 32 11.25 2.05 -10.25
N LYS A 33 11.26 1.17 -9.24
CA LYS A 33 11.92 -0.14 -9.27
C LYS A 33 10.93 -1.27 -9.55
N LEU A 34 9.64 -0.96 -9.64
CA LEU A 34 8.60 -1.95 -9.89
C LEU A 34 8.44 -2.18 -11.39
N GLU A 35 8.14 -3.43 -11.72
CA GLU A 35 7.87 -3.87 -13.08
C GLU A 35 6.60 -4.72 -13.10
N VAL A 36 5.80 -4.57 -14.14
CA VAL A 36 4.61 -5.41 -14.35
C VAL A 36 5.04 -6.88 -14.41
N GLY A 37 4.30 -7.75 -13.73
CA GLY A 37 4.59 -9.18 -13.60
C GLY A 37 5.35 -9.57 -12.33
N MET A 38 5.88 -8.61 -11.56
CA MET A 38 6.51 -8.89 -10.26
C MET A 38 5.54 -9.58 -9.30
N THR A 39 6.02 -10.56 -8.54
CA THR A 39 5.20 -11.22 -7.51
C THR A 39 4.98 -10.30 -6.33
N LYS A 40 3.92 -10.57 -5.57
CA LYS A 40 3.65 -9.89 -4.30
C LYS A 40 4.86 -9.86 -3.37
N GLU A 41 5.61 -10.95 -3.27
CA GLU A 41 6.79 -11.06 -2.41
C GLU A 41 7.89 -10.11 -2.88
N GLN A 42 8.13 -10.02 -4.19
CA GLN A 42 9.10 -9.08 -4.77
C GLN A 42 8.68 -7.63 -4.51
N ILE A 43 7.39 -7.32 -4.68
CA ILE A 43 6.84 -6.00 -4.38
C ILE A 43 7.06 -5.66 -2.90
N LEU A 44 6.76 -6.58 -1.99
CA LEU A 44 6.93 -6.36 -0.55
C LEU A 44 8.40 -6.24 -0.14
N GLN A 45 9.32 -6.91 -0.83
CA GLN A 45 10.76 -6.74 -0.62
C GLN A 45 11.23 -5.34 -1.03
N ILE A 46 10.74 -4.83 -2.17
CA ILE A 46 11.12 -3.51 -2.70
C ILE A 46 10.45 -2.39 -1.90
N MET A 47 9.12 -2.45 -1.77
CA MET A 47 8.30 -1.39 -1.21
C MET A 47 8.25 -1.44 0.32
N GLY A 48 8.37 -2.64 0.92
CA GLY A 48 8.10 -2.87 2.33
C GLY A 48 6.61 -3.03 2.61
N LYS A 49 6.24 -2.92 3.90
CA LYS A 49 4.84 -3.07 4.34
C LYS A 49 3.97 -1.93 3.78
N PRO A 50 2.83 -2.22 3.14
CA PRO A 50 1.89 -1.20 2.69
C PRO A 50 1.20 -0.51 3.87
N TYR A 51 0.66 0.68 3.62
CA TYR A 51 -0.15 1.40 4.61
C TYR A 51 -1.50 0.72 4.81
N ARG A 52 -2.15 0.34 3.71
CA ARG A 52 -3.42 -0.40 3.72
C ARG A 52 -3.38 -1.47 2.65
N ARG A 53 -4.11 -2.56 2.90
CA ARG A 53 -4.35 -3.65 1.96
C ARG A 53 -5.85 -3.85 1.84
N GLU A 54 -6.33 -3.97 0.60
CA GLU A 54 -7.71 -4.27 0.27
C GLU A 54 -7.68 -5.48 -0.67
N ALA A 55 -8.55 -6.47 -0.47
CA ALA A 55 -8.55 -7.70 -1.26
C ALA A 55 -9.98 -8.06 -1.65
N GLU A 56 -10.18 -8.40 -2.91
CA GLU A 56 -11.47 -8.78 -3.47
C GLU A 56 -11.29 -9.97 -4.42
N GLY A 57 -11.78 -11.14 -4.03
CA GLY A 57 -11.57 -12.36 -4.80
C GLY A 57 -10.09 -12.75 -4.89
N GLN A 58 -9.56 -12.83 -6.10
CA GLN A 58 -8.13 -13.10 -6.38
C GLN A 58 -7.30 -11.83 -6.53
N ASP A 59 -7.95 -10.66 -6.53
CA ASP A 59 -7.32 -9.38 -6.76
C ASP A 59 -7.00 -8.70 -5.43
N GLU A 60 -5.86 -8.03 -5.36
CA GLU A 60 -5.37 -7.39 -4.15
C GLU A 60 -4.78 -6.02 -4.46
N TRP A 61 -5.22 -5.04 -3.69
CA TRP A 61 -4.72 -3.68 -3.72
C TRP A 61 -3.78 -3.42 -2.54
N LEU A 62 -2.55 -3.01 -2.84
CA LEU A 62 -1.58 -2.54 -1.85
C LEU A 62 -1.48 -1.03 -1.94
N LEU A 63 -1.89 -0.32 -0.89
CA LEU A 63 -1.92 1.14 -0.86
C LEU A 63 -0.70 1.68 -0.11
N TYR A 64 0.12 2.47 -0.80
CA TYR A 64 1.33 3.09 -0.25
C TYR A 64 1.19 4.59 -0.16
N VAL A 65 1.64 5.17 0.96
CA VAL A 65 1.71 6.63 1.13
C VAL A 65 2.79 7.16 0.20
N THR A 66 2.42 8.07 -0.70
CA THR A 66 3.35 8.67 -1.68
C THR A 66 3.28 10.18 -1.68
N LYS A 67 2.30 10.77 -0.99
CA LYS A 67 2.28 12.18 -0.59
C LYS A 67 2.10 12.24 0.93
N ALA A 68 2.69 13.23 1.56
CA ALA A 68 2.64 13.47 3.00
C ALA A 68 2.16 14.91 3.23
N PRO A 69 1.66 15.28 4.42
CA PRO A 69 1.62 14.51 5.67
C PRO A 69 0.21 14.05 6.09
N LEU A 70 -0.81 14.23 5.26
CA LEU A 70 -2.21 14.10 5.71
C LEU A 70 -2.79 12.68 5.59
N TYR A 71 -2.08 11.73 4.97
CA TYR A 71 -2.48 10.32 4.82
C TYR A 71 -3.91 10.13 4.30
N ARG A 72 -4.40 11.07 3.48
CA ARG A 72 -5.71 10.95 2.85
C ARG A 72 -5.62 9.90 1.75
N ASP A 73 -6.75 9.35 1.32
CA ASP A 73 -6.75 8.41 0.19
C ASP A 73 -6.13 9.05 -1.08
N SER A 74 -6.28 10.38 -1.23
CA SER A 74 -5.64 11.13 -2.30
C SER A 74 -4.09 11.19 -2.22
N ASP A 75 -3.52 10.85 -1.08
CA ASP A 75 -2.08 10.82 -0.82
C ASP A 75 -1.48 9.40 -1.01
N LEU A 76 -2.34 8.41 -1.29
CA LEU A 76 -1.96 7.02 -1.53
C LEU A 76 -1.77 6.74 -3.03
N THR A 77 -0.82 5.86 -3.33
CA THR A 77 -0.66 5.22 -4.63
C THR A 77 -1.04 3.74 -4.47
N PRO A 78 -2.10 3.29 -5.13
CA PRO A 78 -2.49 1.88 -5.10
C PRO A 78 -1.70 1.08 -6.13
N LEU A 79 -1.34 -0.16 -5.77
CA LEU A 79 -0.76 -1.17 -6.66
C LEU A 79 -1.78 -2.31 -6.77
N LEU A 80 -2.13 -2.70 -7.99
CA LEU A 80 -3.02 -3.83 -8.26
C LEU A 80 -2.21 -5.10 -8.48
N ILE A 81 -2.57 -6.13 -7.73
CA ILE A 81 -2.09 -7.49 -7.88
C ILE A 81 -3.26 -8.33 -8.37
N GLU A 82 -3.15 -8.91 -9.56
CA GLU A 82 -4.08 -9.92 -10.08
C GLU A 82 -3.31 -11.23 -10.24
N ASP A 83 -3.91 -12.36 -9.86
CA ASP A 83 -3.28 -13.69 -9.92
C ASP A 83 -1.87 -13.72 -9.29
N GLY A 84 -1.67 -12.97 -8.20
CA GLY A 84 -0.40 -12.88 -7.46
C GLY A 84 0.69 -12.04 -8.12
N LYS A 85 0.41 -11.34 -9.22
CA LYS A 85 1.37 -10.52 -9.97
C LYS A 85 0.94 -9.06 -10.08
N LEU A 86 1.91 -8.15 -10.07
CA LEU A 86 1.69 -6.72 -10.30
C LEU A 86 1.18 -6.50 -11.74
N VAL A 87 -0.01 -5.92 -11.89
CA VAL A 87 -0.55 -5.55 -13.21
C VAL A 87 -0.47 -4.05 -13.49
N GLY A 88 -0.35 -3.23 -12.44
CA GLY A 88 -0.22 -1.78 -12.58
C GLY A 88 -0.33 -1.03 -11.25
N TRP A 89 -0.13 0.28 -11.30
CA TRP A 89 -0.21 1.15 -10.13
C TRP A 89 -0.61 2.58 -10.48
N GLY A 90 -1.02 3.32 -9.45
CA GLY A 90 -1.41 4.73 -9.57
C GLY A 90 -2.90 4.94 -9.82
N LYS A 91 -3.34 6.18 -9.59
CA LYS A 91 -4.76 6.53 -9.62
C LYS A 91 -5.41 6.34 -10.98
N ASN A 92 -4.65 6.52 -12.07
CA ASN A 92 -5.17 6.29 -13.42
C ASN A 92 -5.51 4.81 -13.65
N TYR A 93 -4.72 3.89 -13.07
CA TYR A 93 -5.04 2.46 -13.07
C TYR A 93 -6.22 2.16 -12.14
N TRP A 94 -6.27 2.78 -10.96
CA TRP A 94 -7.37 2.63 -10.01
C TRP A 94 -8.74 2.99 -10.62
N THR A 95 -8.89 4.18 -11.20
CA THR A 95 -10.17 4.64 -11.75
C THR A 95 -10.64 3.81 -12.95
N THR A 96 -9.71 3.34 -13.79
CA THR A 96 -10.06 2.46 -14.92
C THR A 96 -10.54 1.09 -14.44
N GLN A 97 -10.01 0.61 -13.31
CA GLN A 97 -10.38 -0.67 -12.73
C GLN A 97 -11.63 -0.61 -11.87
N GLU A 98 -11.83 0.44 -11.06
CA GLU A 98 -13.11 0.71 -10.38
C GLU A 98 -14.26 0.70 -11.39
N GLN A 99 -14.12 1.36 -12.53
CA GLN A 99 -15.11 1.30 -13.61
C GLN A 99 -15.31 -0.13 -14.15
N ARG A 100 -14.24 -0.94 -14.26
CA ARG A 100 -14.34 -2.35 -14.68
C ARG A 100 -15.10 -3.19 -13.66
N TYR A 101 -14.90 -2.97 -12.36
CA TYR A 101 -15.62 -3.68 -11.30
C TYR A 101 -17.07 -3.21 -11.18
N ASP A 102 -17.33 -1.90 -11.24
CA ASP A 102 -18.68 -1.33 -11.24
C ASP A 102 -19.53 -1.87 -12.40
N VAL A 103 -18.97 -1.93 -13.62
CA VAL A 103 -19.65 -2.50 -14.79
C VAL A 103 -19.96 -4.00 -14.59
N LYS A 104 -19.05 -4.76 -13.96
CA LYS A 104 -19.29 -6.19 -13.66
C LYS A 104 -20.40 -6.37 -12.61
N ILE A 105 -20.45 -5.52 -11.58
CA ILE A 105 -21.48 -5.55 -10.55
C ILE A 105 -22.85 -5.24 -11.16
N ASP A 106 -22.94 -4.19 -11.98
CA ASP A 106 -24.18 -3.80 -12.67
C ASP A 106 -24.72 -4.91 -13.59
N GLN A 107 -23.83 -5.65 -14.26
CA GLN A 107 -24.23 -6.80 -15.08
C GLN A 107 -24.74 -7.97 -14.24
N LYS A 108 -24.15 -8.18 -13.05
CA LYS A 108 -24.55 -9.27 -12.15
C LYS A 108 -25.91 -9.00 -11.49
N ILE A 109 -26.21 -7.76 -11.11
CA ILE A 109 -27.49 -7.36 -10.52
C ILE A 109 -28.66 -7.50 -11.52
N ARG A 110 -28.41 -7.33 -12.82
CA ARG A 110 -29.45 -7.34 -13.86
C ARG A 110 -29.86 -8.74 -14.33
N GLN A 111 -29.22 -9.79 -13.82
CA GLN A 111 -29.44 -11.20 -14.19
C GLN A 111 -30.17 -12.01 -13.10
N GLU A 112 -30.62 -11.35 -12.02
CA GLU A 112 -31.49 -11.89 -10.97
C GLU A 112 -32.91 -11.31 -11.07
#